data_AF-A0AAD8JM50-F1
#
_entry.id   AF-A0AAD8JM50-F1
#
_cell.length_a   1.000
_cell.length_b   1.000
_cell.length_c   1.000
_cell.angle_alpha   90.00
_cell.angle_beta   90.00
_cell.angle_gamma   90.00
#
_symmetry.space_group_name_H-M   'P 1'
#
loop_
_entity.id
_entity.type
_entity.pdbx_description
1 polymer ?
#
loop_
_entity_poly.entity_id
_entity_poly.type
_entity_poly.pdbx_seq_one_letter_code
_entity_poly.pdbx_strand_id
1 'polypeptide(L)'
;MKERELEDILWQDLKELEDTLESRDLTDSEEWAYGECKTSLRDIENHRIKDIWQKSRVKWASHGDDNSSYFHKFLKSRVCSNRIHGIDINGTWNMKPNVIKREVRKFFCNRFKDAH
;
A
#
# COMPACT_ATOMS: atom_id res chain seq x y z
N MET A 1 5.22 14.35 -19.92
CA MET A 1 6.58 14.14 -20.45
C MET A 1 7.56 14.52 -19.35
N LYS A 2 7.61 15.79 -18.92
CA LYS A 2 8.50 16.29 -17.86
C LYS A 2 8.47 15.56 -16.50
N GLU A 3 7.29 15.18 -16.00
CA GLU A 3 7.18 14.53 -14.67
C GLU A 3 7.71 13.09 -14.64
N ARG A 4 7.53 12.34 -15.74
CA ARG A 4 8.04 10.98 -15.87
C ARG A 4 9.56 10.99 -16.04
N GLU A 5 10.08 11.93 -16.84
CA GLU A 5 11.52 12.14 -16.99
C GLU A 5 12.17 12.49 -15.64
N LEU A 6 11.53 13.32 -14.82
CA LEU A 6 12.02 13.64 -13.47
C LEU A 6 12.00 12.41 -12.54
N GLU A 7 10.93 11.62 -12.56
CA GLU A 7 10.83 10.37 -11.80
C GLU A 7 11.93 9.38 -12.20
N ASP A 8 12.20 9.24 -13.50
CA ASP A 8 13.25 8.37 -14.04
C ASP A 8 14.65 8.83 -13.57
N ILE A 9 14.90 10.15 -13.54
CA ILE A 9 16.15 10.73 -13.00
C ILE A 9 16.29 10.40 -11.51
N LEU A 10 15.24 10.63 -10.71
CA LEU A 10 15.28 10.35 -9.27
C LEU A 10 15.53 8.87 -8.96
N TRP A 11 14.97 7.96 -9.77
CA TRP A 11 15.25 6.53 -9.65
C TRP A 11 16.68 6.17 -10.04
N GLN A 12 17.22 6.81 -11.07
CA GLN A 12 18.59 6.62 -11.50
C GLN A 12 19.57 7.10 -10.43
N ASP A 13 19.37 8.31 -9.88
CA ASP A 13 20.19 8.87 -8.80
C ASP A 13 20.13 8.00 -7.54
N LEU A 14 18.94 7.52 -7.18
CA LEU A 14 18.76 6.64 -6.03
C LEU A 14 19.49 5.30 -6.23
N LYS A 15 19.46 4.74 -7.44
CA LYS A 15 20.18 3.51 -7.76
C LYS A 15 21.69 3.69 -7.67
N GLU A 16 22.22 4.79 -8.17
CA GLU A 16 23.67 5.08 -8.09
C GLU A 16 24.16 5.23 -6.64
N LEU A 17 23.33 5.82 -5.78
CA LEU A 17 23.60 5.91 -4.34
C LEU A 17 23.52 4.53 -3.64
N GLU A 18 22.60 3.66 -4.07
CA GLU A 18 22.52 2.28 -3.58
C GLU A 18 23.71 1.42 -4.01
N ASP A 19 24.13 1.53 -5.27
CA ASP A 19 25.34 0.87 -5.78
C ASP A 19 26.60 1.36 -5.01
N THR A 20 26.62 2.65 -4.63
CA THR A 20 27.71 3.21 -3.81
C THR A 20 27.76 2.55 -2.43
N LEU A 21 26.60 2.35 -1.77
CA LEU A 21 26.49 1.66 -0.47
C LEU A 21 27.01 0.22 -0.49
N GLU A 22 26.96 -0.46 -1.65
CA GLU A 22 27.55 -1.80 -1.79
C GLU A 22 29.08 -1.79 -1.70
N SER A 23 29.71 -0.66 -2.05
CA SER A 23 31.17 -0.51 -2.13
C SER A 23 31.78 0.24 -0.95
N ARG A 24 31.10 1.26 -0.42
CA ARG A 24 31.56 2.12 0.68
C ARG A 24 30.39 2.79 1.38
N ASP A 25 30.65 3.35 2.56
CA ASP A 25 29.68 4.22 3.23
C ASP A 25 29.47 5.52 2.42
N LEU A 26 28.25 6.04 2.47
CA LEU A 26 27.90 7.33 1.88
C LEU A 26 28.49 8.47 2.72
N THR A 27 28.82 9.57 2.05
CA THR A 27 29.14 10.83 2.72
C THR A 27 27.86 11.52 3.19
N ASP A 28 27.96 12.40 4.19
CA ASP A 28 26.80 13.16 4.71
C ASP A 28 25.98 13.85 3.60
N SER A 29 26.66 14.35 2.56
CA SER A 29 26.00 14.98 1.41
C SER A 29 25.21 13.98 0.55
N GLU A 30 25.74 12.77 0.39
CA GLU A 30 25.11 11.70 -0.38
C GLU A 30 23.94 11.08 0.40
N GLU A 31 24.07 10.94 1.72
CA GLU A 31 22.98 10.52 2.59
C GLU A 31 21.80 11.50 2.53
N TRP A 32 22.08 12.80 2.52
CA TRP A 32 21.06 13.82 2.34
C TRP A 32 20.38 13.69 0.97
N ALA A 33 21.16 13.56 -0.11
CA ALA A 33 20.63 13.37 -1.46
C ALA A 33 19.76 12.10 -1.57
N TYR A 34 20.18 11.00 -0.92
CA TYR A 34 19.41 9.75 -0.86
C TYR A 34 18.04 9.95 -0.18
N GLY A 35 18.04 10.66 0.95
CA GLY A 35 16.81 11.00 1.69
C GLY A 35 15.86 11.88 0.88
N GLU A 36 16.39 12.87 0.17
CA GLU A 36 15.61 13.76 -0.70
C GLU A 36 15.04 13.03 -1.92
N CYS A 37 15.82 12.14 -2.55
CA CYS A 37 15.34 11.33 -3.66
C CYS A 37 14.17 10.44 -3.24
N LYS A 38 14.30 9.74 -2.09
CA LYS A 38 13.22 8.93 -1.53
C LYS A 38 11.98 9.75 -1.21
N THR A 39 12.16 10.93 -0.60
CA THR A 39 11.04 11.80 -0.23
C THR A 39 10.32 12.30 -1.47
N SER A 40 11.06 12.75 -2.48
CA SER A 40 10.52 13.22 -3.76
C SER A 40 9.73 12.13 -4.50
N LEU A 41 10.28 10.90 -4.59
CA LEU A 41 9.58 9.77 -5.19
C LEU A 41 8.27 9.43 -4.46
N ARG A 42 8.31 9.43 -3.12
CA ARG A 42 7.10 9.23 -2.31
C ARG A 42 6.06 10.31 -2.56
N ASP A 43 6.49 11.55 -2.72
CA ASP A 43 5.58 12.67 -2.99
C ASP A 43 4.98 12.60 -4.39
N ILE A 44 5.73 12.18 -5.41
CA ILE A 44 5.19 11.91 -6.76
C ILE A 44 4.09 10.85 -6.69
N GLU A 45 4.32 9.74 -5.99
CA GLU A 45 3.32 8.68 -5.84
C GLU A 45 2.08 9.17 -5.06
N ASN A 46 2.29 9.93 -3.99
CA ASN A 46 1.19 10.55 -3.24
C ASN A 46 0.34 11.48 -4.12
N HIS A 47 0.96 12.27 -5.00
CA HIS A 47 0.24 13.11 -5.95
C HIS A 47 -0.56 12.28 -6.96
N ARG A 48 0.01 11.19 -7.51
CA ARG A 48 -0.71 10.26 -8.39
C ARG A 48 -1.93 9.67 -7.71
N ILE A 49 -1.79 9.18 -6.48
CA ILE A 49 -2.90 8.61 -5.71
C ILE A 49 -4.01 9.65 -5.52
N LYS A 50 -3.66 10.88 -5.12
CA LYS A 50 -4.61 11.98 -4.94
C LYS A 50 -5.35 12.33 -6.24
N ASP A 51 -4.63 12.42 -7.37
CA ASP A 51 -5.21 12.69 -8.68
C ASP A 51 -6.21 11.60 -9.09
N ILE A 52 -5.85 10.32 -8.91
CA ILE A 52 -6.76 9.20 -9.17
C ILE A 52 -8.02 9.29 -8.29
N TRP A 53 -7.86 9.61 -7.01
CA TRP A 53 -8.99 9.76 -6.09
C TRP A 53 -9.91 10.90 -6.53
N GLN A 54 -9.34 12.05 -6.92
CA GLN A 54 -10.11 13.18 -7.40
C GLN A 54 -10.86 12.83 -8.70
N LYS A 55 -10.18 12.24 -9.68
CA LYS A 55 -10.80 11.79 -10.94
C LYS A 55 -11.93 10.80 -10.68
N SER A 56 -11.75 9.88 -9.74
CA SER A 56 -12.79 8.93 -9.35
C SER A 56 -14.00 9.62 -8.71
N ARG A 57 -13.78 10.59 -7.81
CA ARG A 57 -14.87 11.38 -7.21
C ARG A 57 -15.65 12.19 -8.25
N VAL A 58 -14.95 12.83 -9.19
CA VAL A 58 -15.57 13.57 -10.30
C VAL A 58 -16.40 12.62 -11.16
N LYS A 59 -15.84 11.49 -11.57
CA LYS A 59 -16.57 10.48 -12.36
C LYS A 59 -17.79 9.95 -11.62
N TRP A 60 -17.70 9.73 -10.31
CA TRP A 60 -18.83 9.30 -9.48
C TRP A 60 -19.92 10.36 -9.40
N ALA A 61 -19.57 11.63 -9.22
CA ALA A 61 -20.54 12.72 -9.25
C ALA A 61 -21.22 12.87 -10.63
N SER A 62 -20.52 12.56 -11.72
CA SER A 62 -21.05 12.68 -13.08
C SER A 62 -21.83 11.45 -13.57
N HIS A 63 -21.44 10.22 -13.18
CA HIS A 63 -21.98 8.96 -13.72
C HIS A 63 -22.73 8.12 -12.68
N GLY A 64 -22.76 8.54 -11.41
CA GLY A 64 -23.36 7.75 -10.33
C GLY A 64 -22.66 6.39 -10.16
N ASP A 65 -23.45 5.32 -10.05
CA ASP A 65 -22.98 3.95 -9.76
C ASP A 65 -22.21 3.29 -10.94
N ASP A 66 -22.26 3.89 -12.14
CA ASP A 66 -21.54 3.39 -13.32
C ASP A 66 -20.00 3.58 -13.22
N ASN A 67 -19.50 4.39 -12.27
CA ASN A 67 -18.05 4.52 -12.00
C ASN A 67 -17.48 3.36 -11.15
N SER A 68 -18.23 2.27 -11.02
CA SER A 68 -17.93 1.11 -10.18
C SER A 68 -16.61 0.41 -10.52
N SER A 69 -16.07 0.49 -11.74
CA SER A 69 -14.89 -0.30 -12.14
C SER A 69 -13.60 -0.02 -11.34
N TYR A 70 -13.27 1.24 -11.05
CA TYR A 70 -12.06 1.58 -10.26
C TYR A 70 -12.22 1.13 -8.81
N PHE A 71 -13.37 1.43 -8.20
CA PHE A 71 -13.65 1.01 -6.83
C PHE A 71 -13.74 -0.51 -6.70
N HIS A 72 -14.28 -1.20 -7.71
CA HIS A 72 -14.29 -2.66 -7.74
C HIS A 72 -12.86 -3.22 -7.83
N LYS A 73 -11.98 -2.63 -8.64
CA LYS A 73 -10.56 -3.03 -8.70
C LYS A 73 -9.86 -2.77 -7.36
N PHE A 74 -10.07 -1.61 -6.75
CA PHE A 74 -9.50 -1.26 -5.44
C PHE A 74 -10.01 -2.18 -4.33
N LEU A 75 -11.33 -2.43 -4.25
CA LEU A 75 -11.94 -3.35 -3.31
C LEU A 75 -11.44 -4.78 -3.52
N LYS A 76 -11.35 -5.25 -4.77
CA LYS A 76 -10.78 -6.56 -5.08
C LYS A 76 -9.33 -6.66 -4.64
N SER A 77 -8.52 -5.63 -4.88
CA SER A 77 -7.14 -5.57 -4.39
C SER A 77 -7.09 -5.68 -2.86
N ARG A 78 -7.90 -4.89 -2.17
CA ARG A 78 -7.98 -4.93 -0.70
C ARG A 78 -8.45 -6.28 -0.16
N VAL A 79 -9.43 -6.91 -0.80
CA VAL A 79 -9.91 -8.25 -0.47
C VAL A 79 -8.82 -9.30 -0.71
N CYS A 80 -8.03 -9.16 -1.78
CA CYS A 80 -6.91 -10.04 -2.08
C CYS A 80 -5.81 -9.92 -1.01
N SER A 81 -5.35 -8.70 -0.72
CA SER A 81 -4.30 -8.45 0.26
C SER A 81 -4.69 -8.83 1.69
N ASN A 82 -5.97 -8.63 2.05
CA ASN A 82 -6.47 -8.94 3.39
C ASN A 82 -7.06 -10.36 3.49
N ARG A 83 -6.85 -11.21 2.48
CA ARG A 83 -7.41 -12.56 2.48
C ARG A 83 -6.72 -13.42 3.53
N ILE A 84 -7.46 -13.84 4.54
CA ILE A 84 -6.97 -14.79 5.54
C ILE A 84 -7.04 -16.20 4.95
N HIS A 85 -5.88 -16.77 4.62
CA HIS A 85 -5.76 -18.12 4.05
C HIS A 85 -5.88 -19.23 5.10
N GLY A 86 -5.49 -18.94 6.33
CA GLY A 86 -5.53 -19.85 7.45
C GLY A 86 -5.24 -19.11 8.75
N ILE A 87 -5.59 -19.72 9.87
CA ILE A 87 -5.26 -19.22 11.20
C ILE A 87 -4.73 -20.38 12.04
N ASP A 88 -3.79 -20.10 12.93
CA ASP A 88 -3.38 -21.05 13.95
C ASP A 88 -4.41 -21.07 15.08
N ILE A 89 -4.85 -22.26 15.46
CA ILE A 89 -5.74 -22.47 16.59
C ILE A 89 -5.12 -23.53 17.48
N ASN A 90 -4.64 -23.11 18.65
CA ASN A 90 -4.01 -23.99 19.65
C ASN A 90 -2.87 -24.83 19.06
N GLY A 91 -2.00 -24.24 18.23
CA GLY A 91 -0.86 -24.91 17.63
C GLY A 91 -1.19 -25.79 16.43
N THR A 92 -2.42 -25.73 15.91
CA THR A 92 -2.82 -26.39 14.67
C THR A 92 -3.23 -25.37 13.61
N TRP A 93 -2.53 -25.38 12.48
CA TRP A 93 -2.87 -24.55 11.33
C TRP A 93 -4.19 -24.98 10.67
N ASN A 94 -5.16 -24.07 10.61
CA ASN A 94 -6.49 -24.34 10.08
C ASN A 94 -6.81 -23.45 8.88
N MET A 95 -7.05 -24.06 7.71
CA MET A 95 -7.41 -23.36 6.47
C MET A 95 -8.92 -23.47 6.12
N LYS A 96 -9.70 -24.20 6.93
CA LYS A 96 -11.13 -24.43 6.66
C LYS A 96 -11.92 -23.14 6.87
N PRO A 97 -12.63 -22.60 5.85
CA PRO A 97 -13.30 -21.29 5.96
C PRO A 97 -14.30 -21.18 7.12
N ASN A 98 -15.05 -22.24 7.41
CA ASN A 98 -16.02 -22.26 8.51
C ASN A 98 -15.34 -22.17 9.89
N VAL A 99 -14.17 -22.79 10.03
CA VAL A 99 -13.38 -22.77 11.26
C VAL A 99 -12.77 -21.38 11.45
N ILE A 100 -12.20 -20.80 10.39
CA ILE A 100 -11.65 -19.43 10.40
C ILE A 100 -12.73 -18.43 10.81
N LYS A 101 -13.90 -18.44 10.14
CA LYS A 101 -15.01 -17.52 10.44
C LYS A 101 -15.47 -17.61 11.91
N ARG A 102 -15.57 -18.84 12.44
CA ARG A 102 -15.99 -19.06 13.83
C ARG A 102 -14.98 -18.49 14.82
N GLU A 103 -13.70 -18.75 14.61
CA GLU A 103 -12.67 -18.28 15.54
C GLU A 103 -12.48 -16.77 15.47
N VAL A 104 -12.49 -16.19 14.27
CA VAL A 104 -12.47 -14.74 14.07
C VAL A 104 -13.65 -14.06 14.79
N ARG A 105 -14.86 -14.60 14.63
CA ARG A 105 -16.05 -14.08 15.35
C ARG A 105 -15.85 -14.18 16.86
N LYS A 106 -15.40 -15.34 17.37
CA LYS A 106 -15.17 -15.55 18.81
C LYS A 106 -14.14 -14.57 19.37
N PHE A 107 -13.03 -14.36 18.66
CA PHE A 107 -11.98 -13.42 19.02
C PHE A 107 -12.52 -12.00 19.18
N PHE A 108 -13.19 -11.47 18.15
CA PHE A 108 -13.73 -10.11 18.20
C PHE A 108 -14.88 -9.98 19.20
N CYS A 109 -15.80 -10.94 19.26
CA CYS A 109 -16.87 -10.94 20.26
C CYS A 109 -16.32 -10.92 21.70
N ASN A 110 -15.21 -11.60 21.97
CA ASN A 110 -14.60 -11.56 23.30
C ASN A 110 -13.84 -10.25 23.53
N ARG A 111 -13.14 -9.74 22.52
CA ARG A 111 -12.40 -8.47 22.61
C ARG A 111 -13.30 -7.26 22.87
N PHE A 112 -14.52 -7.26 22.35
CA PHE A 112 -15.50 -6.19 22.52
C PHE A 112 -16.50 -6.41 23.67
N LYS A 113 -16.30 -7.45 24.49
CA LYS A 113 -17.08 -7.65 25.72
C LYS A 113 -16.54 -6.87 26.92
N ASP A 114 -15.27 -6.45 26.88
CA ASP A 114 -14.63 -5.65 27.94
C ASP A 114 -14.75 -4.14 27.68
N ALA A 115 -15.98 -3.68 27.51
CA ALA A 115 -16.34 -2.27 27.59
C ALA A 115 -17.59 -2.12 28.47
N HIS A 116 -17.49 -2.62 29.71
CA HIS A 116 -18.39 -2.32 30.82
C HIS A 116 -17.66 -2.45 32.15
#